data_AF-A0A2V8NC16-F1
#
_entry.id   AF-A0A2V8NC16-F1
#
_cell.length_a   1.000
_cell.length_b   1.000
_cell.length_c   1.000
_cell.angle_alpha   90.00
_cell.angle_beta   90.00
_cell.angle_gamma   90.00
#
_symmetry.space_group_name_H-M   'P 1'
#
loop_
_entity.id
_entity.type
_entity.pdbx_description
1 polymer ?
#
loop_
_entity_poly.entity_id
_entity_poly.type
_entity_poly.pdbx_seq_one_letter_code
_entity_poly.pdbx_strand_id
1 'polypeptide(L)'
;MPAKVSSSDSYPRSVGLTALIEALDLRVPLPAVRSFVTRGARRTNLSGSTISEYYPQRFRQDTIIGNLKFALRYEPIDLSVLHAAFKALDCADMEEWVRSEPTGIFARRAWYLYELLTDKTLDVPDVPSGGYVDLLNPALHITSPGRKATRQRVNDNLLGGKDYCFLIRRTEKLDGWMIKGLAGEAKQIVESVDPATLARAVQYLYTKETKSSFEIEGEAVGSRRAERFVTALHEVANFDPTNKQSFIQLQNSIVDPRYAANGWRDEQNYVGQTMSDYREHVHYVSPKPEDVPDLMGGWMKTAELLEGARIDPVSIAAALSFGFVFIHPFEDGNGRIHRFLVHQVLARSGFSPKGVLFPVSAVMLRNMAGYDEVLRMYSSSILPFIDYSLDAKGHMTVHSETAHLYRYWDATDFAEYLYECVAETIRRDLKEELGFISVFDEAMRRTLEIVDMPNRRASLLVRMILQNGGSLSKTKRPKFAELTDAEIGTIEAAIRASANDA
;
A
#
# COMPACT_ATOMS: atom_id res chain seq x y z
N MET A 1 -32.47 -10.57 -28.15
CA MET A 1 -33.02 -9.21 -27.84
C MET A 1 -32.44 -8.82 -26.49
N PRO A 2 -31.67 -7.73 -26.40
CA PRO A 2 -30.98 -7.39 -25.16
C PRO A 2 -31.99 -7.07 -24.05
N ALA A 3 -31.73 -7.59 -22.85
CA ALA A 3 -32.54 -7.35 -21.66
C ALA A 3 -32.67 -5.83 -21.42
N LYS A 4 -33.91 -5.32 -21.39
CA LYS A 4 -34.22 -3.90 -21.16
C LYS A 4 -34.28 -3.61 -19.67
N VAL A 5 -33.59 -2.55 -19.24
CA VAL A 5 -33.71 -1.99 -17.89
C VAL A 5 -34.99 -1.13 -17.80
N SER A 6 -35.81 -1.35 -16.76
CA SER A 6 -37.07 -0.64 -16.46
C SER A 6 -36.94 0.89 -16.48
N SER A 7 -37.92 1.60 -17.05
CA SER A 7 -37.87 3.02 -17.38
C SER A 7 -38.67 3.94 -16.44
N SER A 8 -37.98 4.76 -15.64
CA SER A 8 -38.48 6.05 -15.15
C SER A 8 -37.61 7.19 -15.71
N ASP A 9 -38.23 8.30 -16.14
CA ASP A 9 -37.54 9.51 -16.66
C ASP A 9 -36.94 10.40 -15.54
N SER A 10 -36.65 9.80 -14.38
CA SER A 10 -36.05 10.48 -13.23
C SER A 10 -34.53 10.63 -13.42
N TYR A 11 -34.05 11.87 -13.26
CA TYR A 11 -32.61 12.20 -13.27
C TYR A 11 -32.16 12.57 -11.84
N PRO A 12 -30.89 12.31 -11.47
CA PRO A 12 -29.84 11.66 -12.25
C PRO A 12 -30.07 10.15 -12.42
N ARG A 13 -29.57 9.57 -13.53
CA ARG A 13 -29.64 8.13 -13.83
C ARG A 13 -28.23 7.54 -13.95
N SER A 14 -27.97 6.36 -13.41
CA SER A 14 -26.68 5.68 -13.54
C SER A 14 -26.31 5.39 -15.00
N VAL A 15 -25.01 5.36 -15.28
CA VAL A 15 -24.42 4.87 -16.54
C VAL A 15 -23.06 4.22 -16.24
N GLY A 16 -22.54 3.38 -17.13
CA GLY A 16 -21.23 2.75 -16.93
C GLY A 16 -21.26 1.65 -15.87
N LEU A 17 -20.19 1.53 -15.08
CA LEU A 17 -20.05 0.51 -14.03
C LEU A 17 -21.19 0.55 -13.01
N THR A 18 -21.61 1.74 -12.57
CA THR A 18 -22.74 1.89 -11.62
C THR A 18 -24.04 1.31 -12.20
N ALA A 19 -24.32 1.57 -13.48
CA ALA A 19 -25.50 1.03 -14.13
C ALA A 19 -25.40 -0.49 -14.34
N LEU A 20 -24.20 -1.05 -14.55
CA LEU A 20 -24.01 -2.50 -14.60
C LEU A 20 -24.34 -3.15 -13.26
N ILE A 21 -23.91 -2.56 -12.16
CA ILE A 21 -24.21 -3.04 -10.80
C ILE A 21 -25.71 -3.07 -10.57
N GLU A 22 -26.40 -1.96 -10.87
CA GLU A 22 -27.86 -1.86 -10.68
C GLU A 22 -28.64 -2.77 -11.62
N ALA A 23 -28.27 -2.85 -12.91
CA ALA A 23 -29.01 -3.62 -13.90
C ALA A 23 -28.86 -5.13 -13.75
N LEU A 24 -27.75 -5.60 -13.18
CA LEU A 24 -27.45 -7.02 -12.96
C LEU A 24 -27.59 -7.45 -11.49
N ASP A 25 -28.04 -6.56 -10.60
CA ASP A 25 -28.15 -6.78 -9.15
C ASP A 25 -26.85 -7.34 -8.53
N LEU A 26 -25.71 -6.75 -8.90
CA LEU A 26 -24.40 -7.24 -8.50
C LEU A 26 -24.12 -6.94 -7.03
N ARG A 27 -23.75 -7.97 -6.27
CA ARG A 27 -23.24 -7.82 -4.90
C ARG A 27 -21.73 -7.60 -4.89
N VAL A 28 -21.32 -6.37 -5.19
CA VAL A 28 -19.90 -5.96 -5.20
C VAL A 28 -19.71 -4.62 -4.50
N PRO A 29 -18.52 -4.35 -3.94
CA PRO A 29 -18.15 -2.99 -3.52
C PRO A 29 -18.36 -1.99 -4.65
N LEU A 30 -18.87 -0.81 -4.30
CA LEU A 30 -19.11 0.23 -5.30
C LEU A 30 -17.78 0.80 -5.81
N PRO A 31 -17.63 1.02 -7.13
CA PRO A 31 -16.43 1.59 -7.68
C PRO A 31 -16.24 3.03 -7.18
N ALA A 32 -14.98 3.46 -7.13
CA ALA A 32 -14.65 4.80 -6.70
C ALA A 32 -15.15 5.88 -7.66
N VAL A 33 -15.21 5.60 -8.97
CA VAL A 33 -15.85 6.49 -9.96
C VAL A 33 -17.27 6.00 -10.24
N ARG A 34 -18.24 6.89 -10.06
CA ARG A 34 -19.67 6.61 -10.27
C ARG A 34 -20.20 7.61 -11.28
N SER A 35 -20.60 7.11 -12.46
CA SER A 35 -21.11 7.97 -13.52
C SER A 35 -22.64 8.02 -13.54
N PHE A 36 -23.15 9.21 -13.80
CA PHE A 36 -24.57 9.49 -13.94
C PHE A 36 -24.83 10.35 -15.17
N VAL A 37 -25.98 10.17 -15.78
CA VAL A 37 -26.54 11.07 -16.79
C VAL A 37 -27.46 12.07 -16.10
N THR A 38 -27.39 13.33 -16.52
CA THR A 38 -28.21 14.44 -16.00
C THR A 38 -28.75 15.32 -17.12
N ARG A 39 -29.73 16.17 -16.81
CA ARG A 39 -30.26 17.21 -17.72
C ARG A 39 -29.27 18.35 -17.96
N GLY A 40 -28.28 18.50 -17.07
CA GLY A 40 -27.28 19.58 -17.11
C GLY A 40 -26.00 19.27 -17.91
N ALA A 41 -25.03 20.17 -17.79
CA ALA A 41 -23.70 20.02 -18.36
C ALA A 41 -22.85 18.98 -17.63
N ARG A 42 -21.69 18.66 -18.21
CA ARG A 42 -20.71 17.79 -17.56
C ARG A 42 -20.21 18.44 -16.26
N ARG A 43 -20.14 17.67 -15.18
CA ARG A 43 -19.54 18.10 -13.91
C ARG A 43 -18.97 16.92 -13.14
N THR A 44 -17.99 17.19 -12.30
CA THR A 44 -17.34 16.21 -11.42
C THR A 44 -17.49 16.69 -9.98
N ASN A 45 -17.95 15.81 -9.10
CA ASN A 45 -18.02 16.07 -7.67
C ASN A 45 -17.12 15.09 -6.93
N LEU A 46 -16.27 15.61 -6.05
CA LEU A 46 -15.37 14.83 -5.20
C LEU A 46 -15.93 14.78 -3.78
N SER A 47 -15.97 13.59 -3.18
CA SER A 47 -16.34 13.40 -1.77
C SER A 47 -15.52 12.27 -1.19
N GLY A 48 -14.48 12.62 -0.41
CA GLY A 48 -13.45 11.65 -0.01
C GLY A 48 -12.79 11.02 -1.23
N SER A 49 -12.66 9.69 -1.25
CA SER A 49 -12.15 8.91 -2.38
C SER A 49 -13.18 8.63 -3.49
N THR A 50 -14.45 9.03 -3.29
CA THR A 50 -15.52 8.84 -4.28
C THR A 50 -15.58 10.01 -5.27
N ILE A 51 -15.62 9.68 -6.56
CA ILE A 51 -15.75 10.60 -7.68
C ILE A 51 -17.10 10.38 -8.35
N SER A 52 -17.98 11.38 -8.29
CA SER A 52 -19.25 11.35 -9.01
C SER A 52 -19.15 12.16 -10.30
N GLU A 53 -19.18 11.49 -11.44
CA GLU A 53 -19.14 12.10 -12.77
C GLU A 53 -20.57 12.24 -13.31
N TYR A 54 -20.93 13.43 -13.79
CA TYR A 54 -22.22 13.69 -14.40
C TYR A 54 -22.03 14.02 -15.87
N TYR A 55 -22.77 13.34 -16.74
CA TYR A 55 -22.73 13.48 -18.19
C TYR A 55 -24.06 14.02 -18.74
N PRO A 56 -24.05 14.80 -19.83
CA PRO A 56 -25.28 15.21 -20.52
C PRO A 56 -26.09 14.02 -21.06
N GLN A 57 -27.40 14.22 -21.28
CA GLN A 57 -28.35 13.19 -21.72
C GLN A 57 -27.91 12.34 -22.92
N ARG A 58 -27.15 12.92 -23.87
CA ARG A 58 -26.64 12.21 -25.06
C ARG A 58 -25.73 11.01 -24.76
N PHE A 59 -25.23 10.90 -23.53
CA PHE A 59 -24.39 9.79 -23.09
C PHE A 59 -25.17 8.60 -22.52
N ARG A 60 -26.51 8.71 -22.42
CA ARG A 60 -27.40 7.65 -21.94
C ARG A 60 -27.15 6.32 -22.65
N GLN A 61 -27.07 5.26 -21.85
CA GLN A 61 -26.98 3.88 -22.31
C GLN A 61 -28.13 3.08 -21.68
N ASP A 62 -28.92 2.41 -22.52
CA ASP A 62 -30.09 1.63 -22.06
C ASP A 62 -29.85 0.11 -22.06
N THR A 63 -28.70 -0.35 -22.54
CA THR A 63 -28.33 -1.77 -22.60
C THR A 63 -27.11 -2.06 -21.72
N ILE A 64 -26.97 -3.32 -21.30
CA ILE A 64 -25.79 -3.77 -20.55
C ILE A 64 -24.50 -3.55 -21.36
N ILE A 65 -24.48 -4.01 -22.62
CA ILE A 65 -23.33 -3.81 -23.53
C ILE A 65 -23.04 -2.32 -23.75
N GLY A 66 -24.06 -1.46 -23.85
CA GLY A 66 -23.89 -0.02 -23.95
C GLY A 66 -23.21 0.57 -22.73
N ASN A 67 -23.62 0.16 -21.52
CA ASN A 67 -22.99 0.57 -20.27
C ASN A 67 -21.56 0.04 -20.13
N LEU A 68 -21.30 -1.20 -20.52
CA LEU A 68 -19.94 -1.76 -20.56
C LEU A 68 -19.03 -0.99 -21.54
N LYS A 69 -19.52 -0.68 -22.74
CA LYS A 69 -18.81 0.15 -23.72
C LYS A 69 -18.53 1.55 -23.18
N PHE A 70 -19.50 2.14 -22.46
CA PHE A 70 -19.32 3.42 -21.79
C PHE A 70 -18.22 3.35 -20.72
N ALA A 71 -18.27 2.36 -19.82
CA ALA A 71 -17.30 2.16 -18.76
C ALA A 71 -15.87 2.04 -19.33
N LEU A 72 -15.69 1.17 -20.31
CA LEU A 72 -14.39 0.98 -20.97
C LEU A 72 -13.86 2.27 -21.62
N ARG A 73 -14.75 3.17 -22.04
CA ARG A 73 -14.37 4.40 -22.74
C ARG A 73 -14.06 5.57 -21.80
N TYR A 74 -14.83 5.73 -20.73
CA TYR A 74 -14.85 6.97 -19.95
C TYR A 74 -14.45 6.80 -18.49
N GLU A 75 -14.45 5.57 -17.97
CA GLU A 75 -14.24 5.31 -16.55
C GLU A 75 -12.91 4.62 -16.30
N PRO A 76 -12.26 4.88 -15.14
CA PRO A 76 -11.30 3.95 -14.61
C PRO A 76 -11.98 2.59 -14.39
N ILE A 77 -11.44 1.55 -15.00
CA ILE A 77 -11.88 0.17 -14.82
C ILE A 77 -11.88 -0.24 -13.34
N ASP A 78 -12.86 -1.04 -12.96
CA ASP A 78 -12.92 -1.78 -11.70
C ASP A 78 -13.05 -3.28 -12.02
N LEU A 79 -12.01 -4.07 -11.70
CA LEU A 79 -11.99 -5.49 -12.04
C LEU A 79 -12.95 -6.31 -11.17
N SER A 80 -13.28 -5.88 -9.96
CA SER A 80 -14.26 -6.56 -9.10
C SER A 80 -15.65 -6.47 -9.70
N VAL A 81 -16.04 -5.26 -10.13
CA VAL A 81 -17.32 -5.03 -10.82
C VAL A 81 -17.37 -5.78 -12.14
N LEU A 82 -16.31 -5.72 -12.96
CA LEU A 82 -16.29 -6.42 -14.25
C LEU A 82 -16.31 -7.95 -14.09
N HIS A 83 -15.59 -8.49 -13.10
CA HIS A 83 -15.62 -9.92 -12.79
C HIS A 83 -17.04 -10.38 -12.45
N ALA A 84 -17.74 -9.66 -11.56
CA ALA A 84 -19.14 -9.98 -11.23
C ALA A 84 -20.08 -9.81 -12.43
N ALA A 85 -19.94 -8.72 -13.19
CA ALA A 85 -20.75 -8.45 -14.37
C ALA A 85 -20.59 -9.55 -15.44
N PHE A 86 -19.35 -9.97 -15.74
CA PHE A 86 -19.09 -11.02 -16.72
C PHE A 86 -19.55 -12.40 -16.28
N LYS A 87 -19.55 -12.70 -14.97
CA LYS A 87 -20.16 -13.94 -14.46
C LYS A 87 -21.69 -13.94 -14.58
N ALA A 88 -22.32 -12.77 -14.48
CA ALA A 88 -23.78 -12.63 -14.63
C ALA A 88 -24.24 -12.55 -16.09
N LEU A 89 -23.35 -12.20 -17.02
CA LEU A 89 -23.68 -12.06 -18.44
C LEU A 89 -23.75 -13.40 -19.18
N ASP A 90 -24.68 -13.48 -20.13
CA ASP A 90 -24.70 -14.57 -21.10
C ASP A 90 -23.48 -14.46 -22.03
N CYS A 91 -22.81 -15.59 -22.25
CA CYS A 91 -21.70 -15.69 -23.20
C CYS A 91 -22.15 -15.25 -24.60
N ALA A 92 -23.38 -15.60 -25.01
CA ALA A 92 -23.91 -15.27 -26.33
C ALA A 92 -23.97 -13.76 -26.59
N ASP A 93 -24.33 -12.95 -25.60
CA ASP A 93 -24.39 -11.49 -25.72
C ASP A 93 -23.00 -10.89 -25.98
N MET A 94 -21.98 -11.43 -25.31
CA MET A 94 -20.58 -11.02 -25.52
C MET A 94 -20.08 -11.43 -26.90
N GLU A 95 -20.36 -12.66 -27.33
CA GLU A 95 -19.96 -13.12 -28.66
C GLU A 95 -20.66 -12.35 -29.79
N GLU A 96 -21.96 -12.06 -29.66
CA GLU A 96 -22.70 -11.24 -30.61
C GLU A 96 -22.08 -9.84 -30.72
N TRP A 97 -21.76 -9.21 -29.59
CA TRP A 97 -21.11 -7.91 -29.60
C TRP A 97 -19.74 -7.95 -30.29
N VAL A 98 -18.88 -8.92 -29.93
CA VAL A 98 -17.55 -9.05 -30.53
C VAL A 98 -17.63 -9.34 -32.04
N ARG A 99 -18.55 -10.19 -32.48
CA ARG A 99 -18.76 -10.46 -33.92
C ARG A 99 -19.28 -9.23 -34.68
N SER A 100 -20.09 -8.37 -34.05
CA SER A 100 -20.60 -7.15 -34.68
C SER A 100 -19.56 -6.03 -34.83
N GLU A 101 -18.56 -5.97 -33.93
CA GLU A 101 -17.50 -4.96 -33.93
C GLU A 101 -16.09 -5.59 -33.77
N PRO A 102 -15.64 -6.49 -34.68
CA PRO A 102 -14.46 -7.34 -34.46
C PRO A 102 -13.13 -6.57 -34.36
N THR A 103 -13.05 -5.38 -34.96
CA THR A 103 -11.89 -4.47 -34.86
C THR A 103 -12.10 -3.36 -33.84
N GLY A 104 -13.29 -3.27 -33.24
CA GLY A 104 -13.68 -2.23 -32.29
C GLY A 104 -12.83 -2.27 -31.03
N ILE A 105 -12.27 -1.12 -30.64
CA ILE A 105 -11.35 -1.01 -29.49
C ILE A 105 -12.01 -1.55 -28.21
N PHE A 106 -13.26 -1.15 -27.94
CA PHE A 106 -13.95 -1.53 -26.71
C PHE A 106 -14.42 -2.98 -26.71
N ALA A 107 -14.86 -3.51 -27.86
CA ALA A 107 -15.23 -4.93 -27.98
C ALA A 107 -14.02 -5.83 -27.72
N ARG A 108 -12.85 -5.50 -28.30
CA ARG A 108 -11.59 -6.25 -28.09
C ARG A 108 -11.11 -6.21 -26.64
N ARG A 109 -11.20 -5.06 -25.97
CA ARG A 109 -10.87 -4.92 -24.54
C ARG A 109 -11.83 -5.70 -23.65
N ALA A 110 -13.14 -5.61 -23.91
CA ALA A 110 -14.15 -6.35 -23.16
C ALA A 110 -13.99 -7.86 -23.33
N TRP A 111 -13.73 -8.31 -24.55
CA TRP A 111 -13.45 -9.71 -24.87
C TRP A 111 -12.26 -10.24 -24.08
N TYR A 112 -11.12 -9.54 -24.11
CA TYR A 112 -9.94 -9.96 -23.34
C TYR A 112 -10.25 -10.08 -21.83
N LEU A 113 -10.94 -9.08 -21.26
CA LEU A 113 -11.30 -9.10 -19.84
C LEU A 113 -12.30 -10.19 -19.49
N TYR A 114 -13.28 -10.47 -20.36
CA TYR A 114 -14.22 -11.56 -20.16
C TYR A 114 -13.50 -12.90 -20.02
N GLU A 115 -12.60 -13.21 -20.96
CA GLU A 115 -11.87 -14.49 -20.92
C GLU A 115 -10.91 -14.56 -19.75
N LEU A 116 -10.22 -13.45 -19.43
CA LEU A 116 -9.30 -13.37 -18.29
C LEU A 116 -10.01 -13.59 -16.95
N LEU A 117 -11.19 -12.98 -16.76
CA LEU A 117 -11.88 -12.95 -15.47
C LEU A 117 -12.82 -14.14 -15.27
N THR A 118 -13.29 -14.78 -16.34
CA THR A 118 -14.24 -15.91 -16.24
C THR A 118 -13.63 -17.27 -16.56
N ASP A 119 -12.40 -17.30 -17.08
CA ASP A 119 -11.74 -18.50 -17.63
C ASP A 119 -12.54 -19.17 -18.77
N LYS A 120 -13.51 -18.47 -19.36
CA LYS A 120 -14.30 -18.95 -20.51
C LYS A 120 -13.78 -18.32 -21.79
N THR A 121 -13.47 -19.13 -22.79
CA THR A 121 -13.12 -18.68 -24.14
C THR A 121 -14.40 -18.43 -24.95
N LEU A 122 -14.57 -17.23 -25.48
CA LEU A 122 -15.68 -16.89 -26.38
C LEU A 122 -15.51 -17.58 -27.73
N ASP A 123 -16.58 -18.11 -28.33
CA ASP A 123 -16.55 -18.73 -29.65
C ASP A 123 -16.58 -17.70 -30.80
N VAL A 124 -15.52 -16.91 -30.90
CA VAL A 124 -15.37 -15.86 -31.92
C VAL A 124 -14.03 -15.97 -32.63
N PRO A 125 -13.95 -15.66 -33.93
CA PRO A 125 -12.68 -15.69 -34.65
C PRO A 125 -11.72 -14.63 -34.12
N ASP A 126 -10.42 -14.91 -34.25
CA ASP A 126 -9.35 -13.96 -33.94
C ASP A 126 -9.52 -12.64 -34.72
N VAL A 127 -9.02 -11.54 -34.15
CA VAL A 127 -9.10 -10.23 -34.79
C VAL A 127 -8.34 -10.27 -36.12
N PRO A 128 -9.02 -10.02 -37.26
CA PRO A 128 -8.46 -10.30 -38.58
C PRO A 128 -7.28 -9.39 -38.94
N SER A 129 -7.31 -8.12 -38.52
CA SER A 129 -6.26 -7.13 -38.76
C SER A 129 -6.35 -5.94 -37.80
N GLY A 130 -5.29 -5.13 -37.71
CA GLY A 130 -5.29 -3.86 -36.94
C GLY A 130 -4.14 -3.71 -35.95
N GLY A 131 -4.04 -2.54 -35.32
CA GLY A 131 -3.07 -2.28 -34.25
C GLY A 131 -3.44 -2.98 -32.94
N TYR A 132 -2.44 -3.17 -32.08
CA TYR A 132 -2.69 -3.51 -30.68
C TYR A 132 -3.30 -2.31 -29.96
N VAL A 133 -4.22 -2.57 -29.04
CA VAL A 133 -4.82 -1.54 -28.17
C VAL A 133 -4.51 -1.83 -26.72
N ASP A 134 -4.17 -0.81 -25.96
CA ASP A 134 -3.92 -0.97 -24.53
C ASP A 134 -5.21 -1.35 -23.79
N LEU A 135 -5.09 -2.28 -22.83
CA LEU A 135 -6.23 -2.77 -22.08
C LEU A 135 -6.76 -1.71 -21.10
N LEU A 136 -5.87 -1.15 -20.30
CA LEU A 136 -6.11 0.00 -19.45
C LEU A 136 -5.66 1.27 -20.16
N ASN A 137 -6.40 2.35 -19.96
CA ASN A 137 -6.00 3.67 -20.42
C ASN A 137 -4.90 4.23 -19.48
N PRO A 138 -3.66 4.47 -19.94
CA PRO A 138 -2.58 4.98 -19.10
C PRO A 138 -2.81 6.39 -18.54
N ALA A 139 -3.78 7.14 -19.09
CA ALA A 139 -4.21 8.42 -18.55
C ALA A 139 -5.13 8.28 -17.32
N LEU A 140 -5.75 7.10 -17.13
CA LEU A 140 -6.65 6.82 -16.01
C LEU A 140 -6.03 5.87 -14.98
N HIS A 141 -5.00 5.10 -15.36
CA HIS A 141 -4.36 4.08 -14.52
C HIS A 141 -2.84 4.14 -14.61
N ILE A 142 -2.17 3.79 -13.52
CA ILE A 142 -0.78 3.31 -13.56
C ILE A 142 -0.81 1.90 -14.17
N THR A 143 0.06 1.65 -15.15
CA THR A 143 0.02 0.45 -15.99
C THR A 143 1.41 -0.18 -16.13
N SER A 144 1.44 -1.46 -16.48
CA SER A 144 2.69 -2.15 -16.83
C SER A 144 3.08 -1.93 -18.30
N PRO A 145 4.31 -2.25 -18.72
CA PRO A 145 4.73 -2.13 -20.12
C PRO A 145 3.91 -2.95 -21.14
N GLY A 146 3.06 -3.88 -20.68
CA GLY A 146 2.12 -4.61 -21.51
C GLY A 146 2.64 -5.94 -22.05
N ARG A 147 1.80 -6.99 -21.97
CA ARG A 147 1.98 -8.27 -22.67
C ARG A 147 1.04 -8.36 -23.86
N LYS A 148 1.48 -8.91 -24.98
CA LYS A 148 0.65 -8.99 -26.19
C LYS A 148 -0.31 -10.18 -26.13
N ALA A 149 -1.61 -9.91 -26.09
CA ALA A 149 -2.65 -10.89 -26.36
C ALA A 149 -2.99 -10.88 -27.86
N THR A 150 -2.51 -11.89 -28.58
CA THR A 150 -2.52 -11.93 -30.06
C THR A 150 -3.93 -12.06 -30.64
N ARG A 151 -4.75 -12.94 -30.07
CA ARG A 151 -6.12 -13.25 -30.51
C ARG A 151 -7.02 -12.01 -30.54
N GLN A 152 -6.98 -11.22 -29.46
CA GLN A 152 -7.75 -9.97 -29.33
C GLN A 152 -6.97 -8.75 -29.82
N ARG A 153 -5.66 -8.89 -30.12
CA ARG A 153 -4.73 -7.79 -30.41
C ARG A 153 -4.83 -6.69 -29.33
N VAL A 154 -4.67 -7.09 -28.07
CA VAL A 154 -4.69 -6.21 -26.89
C VAL A 154 -3.32 -6.25 -26.22
N ASN A 155 -2.82 -5.09 -25.78
CA ASN A 155 -1.68 -5.04 -24.86
C ASN A 155 -2.25 -5.13 -23.43
N ASP A 156 -2.07 -6.29 -22.81
CA ASP A 156 -2.37 -6.51 -21.40
C ASP A 156 -1.36 -5.76 -20.53
N ASN A 157 -1.69 -4.51 -20.24
CA ASN A 157 -0.93 -3.60 -19.39
C ASN A 157 -1.45 -3.56 -17.93
N LEU A 158 -2.09 -4.66 -17.47
CA LEU A 158 -2.42 -4.85 -16.06
C LEU A 158 -1.16 -4.97 -15.21
N LEU A 159 -1.29 -4.60 -13.93
CA LEU A 159 -0.25 -4.74 -12.92
C LEU A 159 -0.17 -6.16 -12.34
N GLY A 160 -1.20 -6.98 -12.55
CA GLY A 160 -1.24 -8.38 -12.15
C GLY A 160 -1.87 -9.27 -13.23
N GLY A 161 -2.40 -10.41 -12.81
CA GLY A 161 -3.08 -11.38 -13.66
C GLY A 161 -4.40 -11.86 -13.07
N LYS A 162 -4.97 -12.92 -13.64
CA LYS A 162 -6.27 -13.44 -13.19
C LYS A 162 -6.27 -13.90 -11.73
N ASP A 163 -5.15 -14.38 -11.21
CA ASP A 163 -5.05 -14.97 -9.86
C ASP A 163 -4.95 -13.89 -8.77
N TYR A 164 -4.45 -12.70 -9.11
CA TYR A 164 -4.32 -11.54 -8.24
C TYR A 164 -3.99 -10.29 -9.06
N CYS A 165 -4.82 -9.26 -9.02
CA CYS A 165 -4.59 -8.00 -9.73
C CYS A 165 -5.21 -6.83 -8.99
N PHE A 166 -4.36 -5.92 -8.52
CA PHE A 166 -4.78 -4.60 -8.07
C PHE A 166 -4.76 -3.60 -9.22
N LEU A 167 -5.54 -2.53 -9.08
CA LEU A 167 -5.49 -1.35 -9.95
C LEU A 167 -5.03 -0.14 -9.17
N ILE A 168 -4.41 0.82 -9.85
CA ILE A 168 -4.05 2.12 -9.27
C ILE A 168 -4.48 3.19 -10.26
N ARG A 169 -5.48 3.98 -9.88
CA ARG A 169 -5.97 5.09 -10.68
C ARG A 169 -4.94 6.21 -10.70
N ARG A 170 -4.90 6.98 -11.78
CA ARG A 170 -4.22 8.27 -11.78
C ARG A 170 -5.08 9.31 -11.08
N THR A 171 -4.51 9.95 -10.08
CA THR A 171 -5.09 11.09 -9.37
C THR A 171 -4.13 12.27 -9.48
N GLU A 172 -4.64 13.49 -9.36
CA GLU A 172 -3.80 14.70 -9.33
C GLU A 172 -2.74 14.63 -8.21
N LYS A 173 -3.09 13.98 -7.10
CA LYS A 173 -2.21 13.80 -5.94
C LYS A 173 -1.08 12.82 -6.23
N LEU A 174 -1.37 11.65 -6.81
CA LEU A 174 -0.32 10.70 -7.22
C LEU A 174 0.57 11.30 -8.32
N ASP A 175 -0.01 11.92 -9.34
CA ASP A 175 0.76 12.56 -10.41
C ASP A 175 1.66 13.68 -9.84
N GLY A 176 1.14 14.48 -8.90
CA GLY A 176 1.90 15.50 -8.19
C GLY A 176 3.06 14.91 -7.36
N TRP A 177 2.88 13.75 -6.74
CA TRP A 177 3.95 13.06 -6.01
C TRP A 177 5.03 12.51 -6.93
N MET A 178 4.63 11.85 -8.03
CA MET A 178 5.56 11.31 -9.03
C MET A 178 6.43 12.41 -9.66
N ILE A 179 5.86 13.60 -9.89
CA ILE A 179 6.60 14.77 -10.42
C ILE A 179 7.64 15.30 -9.42
N LYS A 180 7.35 15.27 -8.11
CA LYS A 180 8.27 15.78 -7.07
C LYS A 180 9.58 14.99 -6.99
N GLY A 181 9.60 13.74 -7.44
CA GLY A 181 10.83 12.95 -7.55
C GLY A 181 11.54 12.69 -6.21
N LEU A 182 10.81 12.17 -5.22
CA LEU A 182 11.32 11.94 -3.84
C LEU A 182 12.62 11.11 -3.77
N ALA A 183 12.82 10.16 -4.68
CA ALA A 183 14.08 9.39 -4.76
C ALA A 183 15.30 10.31 -5.02
N GLY A 184 15.14 11.32 -5.88
CA GLY A 184 16.16 12.32 -6.15
C GLY A 184 16.42 13.22 -4.94
N GLU A 185 15.36 13.64 -4.25
CA GLU A 185 15.47 14.42 -2.99
C GLU A 185 16.25 13.64 -1.93
N ALA A 186 15.91 12.37 -1.70
CA ALA A 186 16.61 11.52 -0.74
C ALA A 186 18.08 11.30 -1.11
N LYS A 187 18.36 11.08 -2.40
CA LYS A 187 19.73 10.90 -2.89
C LYS A 187 20.59 12.14 -2.64
N GLN A 188 20.06 13.34 -2.92
CA GLN A 188 20.77 14.60 -2.67
C GLN A 188 21.09 14.80 -1.18
N ILE A 189 20.14 14.48 -0.30
CA ILE A 189 20.36 14.57 1.16
C ILE A 189 21.49 13.63 1.57
N VAL A 190 21.46 12.38 1.11
CA VAL A 190 22.48 11.37 1.45
C VAL A 190 23.87 11.72 0.90
N GLU A 191 23.95 12.24 -0.32
CA GLU A 191 25.21 12.66 -0.95
C GLU A 191 25.82 13.93 -0.32
N SER A 192 25.03 14.71 0.41
CA SER A 192 25.49 15.93 1.07
C SER A 192 26.17 15.71 2.42
N VAL A 193 26.16 14.47 2.94
CA VAL A 193 26.67 14.13 4.27
C VAL A 193 27.91 13.24 4.19
N ASP A 194 28.83 13.38 5.15
CA ASP A 194 30.01 12.53 5.20
C ASP A 194 29.64 11.04 5.47
N PRO A 195 30.38 10.08 4.90
CA PRO A 195 30.05 8.67 5.02
C PRO A 195 29.98 8.12 6.47
N ALA A 196 30.73 8.69 7.41
CA ALA A 196 30.78 8.21 8.79
C ALA A 196 29.53 8.65 9.58
N THR A 197 29.08 9.88 9.36
CA THR A 197 27.80 10.40 9.85
C THR A 197 26.63 9.63 9.25
N LEU A 198 26.65 9.40 7.94
CA LEU A 198 25.62 8.59 7.27
C LEU A 198 25.53 7.18 7.87
N ALA A 199 26.65 6.49 8.08
CA ALA A 199 26.66 5.15 8.65
C ALA A 199 26.02 5.09 10.04
N ARG A 200 26.23 6.12 10.89
CA ARG A 200 25.60 6.23 12.20
C ARG A 200 24.11 6.55 12.12
N ALA A 201 23.72 7.45 11.22
CA ALA A 201 22.32 7.79 10.95
C ALA A 201 21.55 6.55 10.52
N VAL A 202 22.10 5.79 9.58
CA VAL A 202 21.53 4.54 9.08
C VAL A 202 21.20 3.59 10.23
N GLN A 203 22.16 3.27 11.12
CA GLN A 203 21.89 2.37 12.25
C GLN A 203 20.71 2.82 13.11
N TYR A 204 20.58 4.13 13.32
CA TYR A 204 19.46 4.69 14.05
C TYR A 204 18.14 4.56 13.27
N LEU A 205 18.12 4.84 11.97
CA LEU A 205 16.93 4.71 11.13
C LEU A 205 16.36 3.29 11.14
N TYR A 206 17.22 2.26 11.05
CA TYR A 206 16.81 0.85 11.18
C TYR A 206 16.22 0.55 12.57
N THR A 207 16.83 1.11 13.62
CA THR A 207 16.33 0.95 14.99
C THR A 207 14.98 1.63 15.18
N LYS A 208 14.81 2.84 14.62
CA LYS A 208 13.57 3.63 14.69
C LYS A 208 12.44 2.95 13.93
N GLU A 209 12.71 2.42 12.74
CA GLU A 209 11.77 1.60 11.98
C GLU A 209 11.33 0.36 12.77
N THR A 210 12.30 -0.37 13.33
CA THR A 210 12.02 -1.59 14.10
C THR A 210 11.16 -1.29 15.31
N LYS A 211 11.54 -0.31 16.13
CA LYS A 211 10.75 0.06 17.32
C LYS A 211 9.33 0.48 16.95
N SER A 212 9.21 1.36 15.96
CA SER A 212 7.90 1.87 15.53
C SER A 212 7.03 0.75 14.99
N SER A 213 7.60 -0.19 14.23
CA SER A 213 6.89 -1.35 13.69
C SER A 213 6.36 -2.28 14.79
N PHE A 214 7.08 -2.48 15.91
CA PHE A 214 6.58 -3.28 17.03
C PHE A 214 5.57 -2.50 17.89
N GLU A 215 5.79 -1.20 18.09
CA GLU A 215 4.89 -0.33 18.85
C GLU A 215 3.51 -0.19 18.19
N ILE A 216 3.44 -0.20 16.84
CA ILE A 216 2.17 -0.24 16.09
C ILE A 216 1.34 -1.48 16.47
N GLU A 217 1.98 -2.63 16.72
CA GLU A 217 1.30 -3.86 17.14
C GLU A 217 1.01 -3.90 18.66
N GLY A 218 1.26 -2.80 19.39
CA GLY A 218 1.12 -2.75 20.84
C GLY A 218 2.14 -3.61 21.61
N GLU A 219 3.21 -4.06 20.94
CA GLU A 219 4.19 -4.96 21.53
C GLU A 219 5.38 -4.22 22.14
N ALA A 220 5.74 -4.59 23.38
CA ALA A 220 7.01 -4.20 23.95
C ALA A 220 8.17 -4.88 23.23
N VAL A 221 9.18 -4.09 22.87
CA VAL A 221 10.35 -4.56 22.13
C VAL A 221 11.25 -5.43 23.02
N GLY A 222 11.12 -6.75 22.90
CA GLY A 222 12.13 -7.67 23.41
C GLY A 222 13.42 -7.54 22.59
N SER A 223 14.57 -7.26 23.23
CA SER A 223 15.83 -6.92 22.55
C SER A 223 16.20 -7.88 21.42
N ARG A 224 16.07 -9.18 21.65
CA ARG A 224 16.41 -10.22 20.67
C ARG A 224 15.47 -10.25 19.45
N ARG A 225 14.18 -9.94 19.60
CA ARG A 225 13.22 -9.91 18.47
C ARG A 225 13.49 -8.70 17.58
N ALA A 226 13.74 -7.54 18.19
CA ALA A 226 14.15 -6.34 17.44
C ALA A 226 15.46 -6.54 16.69
N GLU A 227 16.48 -7.13 17.32
CA GLU A 227 17.75 -7.43 16.66
C GLU A 227 17.56 -8.29 15.42
N ARG A 228 16.76 -9.36 15.50
CA ARG A 228 16.45 -10.21 14.33
C ARG A 228 15.71 -9.46 13.23
N PHE A 229 14.78 -8.57 13.58
CA PHE A 229 14.08 -7.76 12.57
C PHE A 229 15.00 -6.73 11.91
N VAL A 230 15.88 -6.08 12.67
CA VAL A 230 16.93 -5.22 12.12
C VAL A 230 17.82 -6.00 11.15
N THR A 231 18.24 -7.22 11.51
CA THR A 231 19.00 -8.11 10.61
C THR A 231 18.22 -8.41 9.34
N ALA A 232 16.93 -8.74 9.45
CA ALA A 232 16.08 -8.98 8.28
C ALA A 232 16.03 -7.74 7.37
N LEU A 233 15.83 -6.54 7.95
CA LEU A 233 15.80 -5.29 7.18
C LEU A 233 17.12 -5.01 6.46
N HIS A 234 18.28 -5.35 7.05
CA HIS A 234 19.57 -5.20 6.36
C HIS A 234 19.68 -6.09 5.12
N GLU A 235 19.03 -7.26 5.15
CA GLU A 235 18.98 -8.24 4.06
C GLU A 235 17.75 -8.06 3.15
N VAL A 236 17.01 -6.95 3.29
CA VAL A 236 15.71 -6.77 2.62
C VAL A 236 15.80 -6.89 1.10
N ALA A 237 16.89 -6.43 0.49
CA ALA A 237 17.10 -6.54 -0.96
C ALA A 237 17.29 -8.00 -1.42
N ASN A 238 17.78 -8.87 -0.54
CA ASN A 238 18.01 -10.29 -0.80
C ASN A 238 16.75 -11.16 -0.55
N PHE A 239 15.70 -10.59 0.04
CA PHE A 239 14.43 -11.29 0.22
C PHE A 239 13.79 -11.63 -1.13
N ASP A 240 13.44 -12.89 -1.32
CA ASP A 240 12.74 -13.40 -2.49
C ASP A 240 11.22 -13.43 -2.24
N PRO A 241 10.45 -12.47 -2.79
CA PRO A 241 9.00 -12.39 -2.62
C PRO A 241 8.25 -13.41 -3.49
N THR A 242 8.93 -14.21 -4.30
CA THR A 242 8.31 -15.22 -5.17
C THR A 242 8.28 -16.61 -4.52
N ASN A 243 8.88 -16.74 -3.33
CA ASN A 243 9.07 -18.00 -2.64
C ASN A 243 8.39 -18.02 -1.26
N LYS A 244 7.43 -18.94 -1.10
CA LYS A 244 6.74 -19.22 0.17
C LYS A 244 7.70 -19.42 1.35
N GLN A 245 8.80 -20.13 1.14
CA GLN A 245 9.74 -20.44 2.22
C GLN A 245 10.41 -19.18 2.77
N SER A 246 10.66 -18.16 1.93
CA SER A 246 11.21 -16.88 2.36
C SER A 246 10.27 -16.17 3.34
N PHE A 247 8.96 -16.20 3.08
CA PHE A 247 7.96 -15.63 3.99
C PHE A 247 7.91 -16.36 5.32
N ILE A 248 7.94 -17.70 5.31
CA ILE A 248 7.95 -18.51 6.52
C ILE A 248 9.21 -18.21 7.35
N GLN A 249 10.39 -18.14 6.72
CA GLN A 249 11.64 -17.81 7.40
C GLN A 249 11.61 -16.40 8.00
N LEU A 250 11.08 -15.41 7.26
CA LEU A 250 10.91 -14.06 7.77
C LEU A 250 9.96 -14.04 8.97
N GLN A 251 8.79 -14.67 8.87
CA GLN A 251 7.82 -14.77 9.97
C GLN A 251 8.45 -15.38 11.22
N ASN A 252 9.12 -16.53 11.08
CA ASN A 252 9.79 -17.23 12.19
C ASN A 252 10.90 -16.38 12.86
N SER A 253 11.49 -15.43 12.13
CA SER A 253 12.50 -14.52 12.69
C SER A 253 11.92 -13.39 13.54
N ILE A 254 10.66 -13.01 13.31
CA ILE A 254 10.03 -11.82 13.92
C ILE A 254 9.00 -12.15 15.00
N VAL A 255 8.50 -13.38 15.06
CA VAL A 255 7.54 -13.83 16.09
C VAL A 255 8.20 -14.60 17.25
N ASP A 256 7.40 -14.91 18.28
CA ASP A 256 7.79 -15.86 19.32
C ASP A 256 7.89 -17.27 18.72
N PRO A 257 8.94 -18.07 19.03
CA PRO A 257 9.11 -19.41 18.46
C PRO A 257 7.92 -20.37 18.64
N ARG A 258 7.05 -20.14 19.64
CA ARG A 258 5.83 -20.95 19.84
C ARG A 258 4.76 -20.71 18.78
N TYR A 259 4.80 -19.56 18.10
CA TYR A 259 3.90 -19.16 17.02
C TYR A 259 4.61 -19.14 15.66
N ALA A 260 5.76 -19.83 15.56
CA ALA A 260 6.49 -19.99 14.32
C ALA A 260 5.64 -20.78 13.31
N ALA A 261 5.41 -20.19 12.14
CA ALA A 261 4.63 -20.80 11.09
C ALA A 261 5.39 -21.94 10.41
N ASN A 262 4.67 -23.02 10.08
CA ASN A 262 5.15 -24.10 9.20
C ASN A 262 4.57 -23.98 7.77
N GLY A 263 3.70 -23.01 7.55
CA GLY A 263 2.94 -22.84 6.32
C GLY A 263 2.12 -21.55 6.34
N TRP A 264 1.14 -21.48 5.44
CA TRP A 264 0.07 -20.49 5.56
C TRP A 264 -0.90 -20.96 6.65
N ARG A 265 -1.63 -20.03 7.27
CA ARG A 265 -2.64 -20.37 8.28
C ARG A 265 -3.72 -21.30 7.73
N ASP A 266 -4.18 -22.21 8.57
CA ASP A 266 -5.31 -23.10 8.34
C ASP A 266 -6.56 -22.68 9.13
N GLU A 267 -6.41 -21.76 10.09
CA GLU A 267 -7.50 -21.16 10.86
C GLU A 267 -7.93 -19.79 10.32
N GLN A 268 -9.19 -19.42 10.57
CA GLN A 268 -9.79 -18.18 10.10
C GLN A 268 -9.41 -17.00 11.00
N ASN A 269 -8.75 -15.99 10.43
CA ASN A 269 -8.40 -14.77 11.16
C ASN A 269 -9.40 -13.64 10.91
N TYR A 270 -9.57 -12.78 11.92
CA TYR A 270 -10.23 -11.48 11.81
C TYR A 270 -9.54 -10.45 12.70
N VAL A 271 -9.71 -9.18 12.38
CA VAL A 271 -9.33 -8.06 13.26
C VAL A 271 -10.62 -7.52 13.87
N GLY A 272 -10.69 -7.49 15.19
CA GLY A 272 -11.86 -7.03 15.93
C GLY A 272 -11.47 -6.48 17.29
N GLN A 273 -12.47 -5.90 17.95
CA GLN A 273 -12.37 -5.43 19.33
C GLN A 273 -13.45 -6.10 20.18
N THR A 274 -13.06 -6.68 21.31
CA THR A 274 -14.02 -7.11 22.34
C THR A 274 -14.65 -5.88 22.99
N MET A 275 -15.96 -5.73 22.81
CA MET A 275 -16.76 -4.65 23.40
C MET A 275 -17.02 -4.90 24.89
N SER A 276 -17.46 -3.87 25.62
CA SER A 276 -17.75 -3.97 27.06
C SER A 276 -18.86 -4.96 27.43
N ASP A 277 -19.68 -5.35 26.45
CA ASP A 277 -20.73 -6.38 26.58
C ASP A 277 -20.25 -7.79 26.15
N TYR A 278 -18.94 -7.98 26.00
CA TYR A 278 -18.28 -9.21 25.55
C TYR A 278 -18.63 -9.64 24.11
N ARG A 279 -19.22 -8.75 23.31
CA ARG A 279 -19.40 -9.00 21.88
C ARG A 279 -18.16 -8.58 21.11
N GLU A 280 -17.82 -9.36 20.10
CA GLU A 280 -16.75 -9.02 19.17
C GLU A 280 -17.29 -8.05 18.12
N HIS A 281 -16.72 -6.85 18.06
CA HIS A 281 -16.93 -5.94 16.95
C HIS A 281 -15.86 -6.20 15.89
N VAL A 282 -16.26 -6.86 14.80
CA VAL A 282 -15.35 -7.22 13.71
C VAL A 282 -15.11 -6.01 12.81
N HIS A 283 -13.85 -5.58 12.73
CA HIS A 283 -13.41 -4.48 11.87
C HIS A 283 -12.97 -4.96 10.48
N TYR A 284 -12.46 -6.19 10.41
CA TYR A 284 -11.95 -6.79 9.18
C TYR A 284 -12.00 -8.31 9.24
N VAL A 285 -12.43 -8.92 8.14
CA VAL A 285 -12.41 -10.37 7.92
C VAL A 285 -11.37 -10.66 6.86
N SER A 286 -10.41 -11.53 7.17
CA SER A 286 -9.43 -12.02 6.20
C SER A 286 -10.02 -13.12 5.30
N PRO A 287 -9.40 -13.48 4.17
CA PRO A 287 -9.87 -14.56 3.30
C PRO A 287 -10.09 -15.88 4.04
N LYS A 288 -10.88 -16.78 3.46
CA LYS A 288 -10.96 -18.15 3.97
C LYS A 288 -9.57 -18.80 3.95
N PRO A 289 -9.21 -19.63 4.95
CA PRO A 289 -7.91 -20.30 4.97
C PRO A 289 -7.63 -21.09 3.68
N GLU A 290 -8.65 -21.74 3.11
CA GLU A 290 -8.54 -22.48 1.84
C GLU A 290 -8.22 -21.60 0.62
N ASP A 291 -8.56 -20.30 0.65
CA ASP A 291 -8.29 -19.35 -0.43
C ASP A 291 -6.88 -18.74 -0.34
N VAL A 292 -6.24 -18.78 0.84
CA VAL A 292 -4.93 -18.14 1.10
C VAL A 292 -3.83 -18.68 0.20
N PRO A 293 -3.67 -20.01 -0.02
CA PRO A 293 -2.63 -20.53 -0.92
C PRO A 293 -2.73 -19.97 -2.34
N ASP A 294 -3.95 -19.90 -2.89
CA ASP A 294 -4.19 -19.41 -4.25
C ASP A 294 -3.98 -17.89 -4.34
N LEU A 295 -4.48 -17.13 -3.37
CA LEU A 295 -4.28 -15.69 -3.30
C LEU A 295 -2.79 -15.33 -3.15
N MET A 296 -2.05 -16.02 -2.28
CA MET A 296 -0.60 -15.83 -2.16
C MET A 296 0.13 -16.28 -3.41
N GLY A 297 -0.29 -17.35 -4.07
CA GLY A 297 0.27 -17.79 -5.36
C GLY A 297 0.11 -16.71 -6.43
N GLY A 298 -1.08 -16.11 -6.54
CA GLY A 298 -1.34 -14.98 -7.42
C GLY A 298 -0.53 -13.74 -7.03
N TRP A 299 -0.46 -13.41 -5.74
CA TRP A 299 0.32 -12.29 -5.22
C TRP A 299 1.80 -12.43 -5.58
N MET A 300 2.39 -13.63 -5.41
CA MET A 300 3.80 -13.91 -5.71
C MET A 300 4.09 -13.80 -7.22
N LYS A 301 3.22 -14.32 -8.09
CA LYS A 301 3.32 -14.14 -9.56
C LYS A 301 3.23 -12.67 -9.95
N THR A 302 2.37 -11.90 -9.28
CA THR A 302 2.24 -10.46 -9.51
C THR A 302 3.49 -9.71 -9.03
N ALA A 303 4.09 -10.09 -7.90
CA ALA A 303 5.35 -9.52 -7.44
C ALA A 303 6.49 -9.81 -8.44
N GLU A 304 6.59 -11.05 -8.95
CA GLU A 304 7.55 -11.43 -9.99
C GLU A 304 7.36 -10.62 -11.28
N LEU A 305 6.11 -10.42 -11.70
CA LEU A 305 5.79 -9.64 -12.89
C LEU A 305 6.24 -8.17 -12.79
N LEU A 306 6.08 -7.59 -11.60
CA LEU A 306 6.36 -6.17 -11.35
C LEU A 306 7.84 -5.91 -11.08
N GLU A 307 8.61 -6.95 -10.78
CA GLU A 307 10.04 -6.88 -10.60
C GLU A 307 10.75 -6.35 -11.85
N GLY A 308 11.55 -5.29 -11.69
CA GLY A 308 12.30 -4.67 -12.78
C GLY A 308 11.44 -3.93 -13.81
N ALA A 309 10.10 -3.95 -13.67
CA ALA A 309 9.21 -3.15 -14.49
C ALA A 309 9.43 -1.67 -14.18
N ARG A 310 9.46 -0.83 -15.22
CA ARG A 310 9.60 0.64 -15.08
C ARG A 310 8.27 1.27 -14.66
N ILE A 311 7.82 0.93 -13.46
CA ILE A 311 6.58 1.40 -12.83
C ILE A 311 6.95 2.18 -11.57
N ASP A 312 6.07 3.09 -11.14
CA ASP A 312 6.29 3.90 -9.96
C ASP A 312 6.55 3.06 -8.69
N PRO A 313 7.73 3.14 -8.06
CA PRO A 313 8.09 2.24 -6.97
C PRO A 313 7.24 2.34 -5.72
N VAL A 314 6.84 3.57 -5.33
CA VAL A 314 6.04 3.78 -4.13
C VAL A 314 4.63 3.22 -4.33
N SER A 315 4.07 3.41 -5.51
CA SER A 315 2.78 2.81 -5.89
C SER A 315 2.81 1.28 -5.82
N ILE A 316 3.86 0.64 -6.35
CA ILE A 316 4.02 -0.82 -6.27
C ILE A 316 4.28 -1.29 -4.83
N ALA A 317 5.09 -0.56 -4.06
CA ALA A 317 5.35 -0.87 -2.66
C ALA A 317 4.06 -0.85 -1.85
N ALA A 318 3.21 0.16 -2.04
CA ALA A 318 1.91 0.25 -1.40
C ALA A 318 1.02 -0.93 -1.78
N ALA A 319 0.85 -1.21 -3.08
CA ALA A 319 -0.05 -2.26 -3.51
C ALA A 319 0.38 -3.67 -3.07
N LEU A 320 1.68 -3.99 -3.15
CA LEU A 320 2.17 -5.30 -2.71
C LEU A 320 2.10 -5.45 -1.18
N SER A 321 2.51 -4.44 -0.41
CA SER A 321 2.48 -4.50 1.06
C SER A 321 1.06 -4.54 1.62
N PHE A 322 0.18 -3.60 1.24
CA PHE A 322 -1.20 -3.60 1.71
C PHE A 322 -1.96 -4.82 1.20
N GLY A 323 -1.70 -5.25 -0.03
CA GLY A 323 -2.23 -6.51 -0.55
C GLY A 323 -1.88 -7.72 0.31
N PHE A 324 -0.63 -7.81 0.78
CA PHE A 324 -0.18 -8.88 1.67
C PHE A 324 -0.93 -8.86 3.00
N VAL A 325 -1.08 -7.68 3.64
CA VAL A 325 -1.78 -7.59 4.93
C VAL A 325 -3.29 -7.87 4.80
N PHE A 326 -3.87 -7.64 3.63
CA PHE A 326 -5.25 -8.05 3.33
C PHE A 326 -5.38 -9.55 3.06
N ILE A 327 -4.40 -10.20 2.44
CA ILE A 327 -4.45 -11.68 2.37
C ILE A 327 -4.28 -12.29 3.77
N HIS A 328 -3.48 -11.63 4.61
CA HIS A 328 -3.25 -12.00 6.01
C HIS A 328 -2.85 -13.48 6.18
N PRO A 329 -1.77 -13.95 5.51
CA PRO A 329 -1.50 -15.38 5.32
C PRO A 329 -1.00 -16.13 6.55
N PHE A 330 -0.65 -15.44 7.64
CA PHE A 330 -0.15 -16.05 8.87
C PHE A 330 -1.07 -15.77 10.07
N GLU A 331 -0.92 -16.54 11.15
CA GLU A 331 -1.60 -16.27 12.43
C GLU A 331 -1.07 -14.99 13.10
N ASP A 332 0.25 -14.79 13.06
CA ASP A 332 0.93 -13.60 13.61
C ASP A 332 2.07 -13.16 12.67
N GLY A 333 2.38 -11.87 12.71
CA GLY A 333 3.50 -11.25 12.01
C GLY A 333 3.10 -10.49 10.74
N ASN A 334 1.84 -10.56 10.30
CA ASN A 334 1.39 -9.93 9.05
C ASN A 334 1.65 -8.42 9.00
N GLY A 335 1.37 -7.73 10.12
CA GLY A 335 1.68 -6.31 10.34
C GLY A 335 3.15 -5.97 10.05
N ARG A 336 4.06 -6.72 10.66
CA ARG A 336 5.51 -6.50 10.53
C ARG A 336 6.04 -6.88 9.14
N ILE A 337 5.50 -7.95 8.54
CA ILE A 337 5.90 -8.40 7.20
C ILE A 337 5.44 -7.40 6.14
N HIS A 338 4.25 -6.81 6.22
CA HIS A 338 3.84 -5.82 5.22
C HIS A 338 4.74 -4.58 5.25
N ARG A 339 5.13 -4.09 6.45
CA ARG A 339 6.05 -2.95 6.59
C ARG A 339 7.44 -3.30 6.09
N PHE A 340 7.89 -4.54 6.31
CA PHE A 340 9.10 -5.07 5.68
C PHE A 340 9.02 -5.05 4.14
N LEU A 341 7.89 -5.47 3.56
CA LEU A 341 7.69 -5.50 2.11
C LEU A 341 7.72 -4.11 1.47
N VAL A 342 7.29 -3.06 2.19
CA VAL A 342 7.48 -1.67 1.73
C VAL A 342 8.95 -1.41 1.44
N HIS A 343 9.84 -1.71 2.40
CA HIS A 343 11.28 -1.50 2.23
C HIS A 343 11.88 -2.40 1.16
N GLN A 344 11.37 -3.63 1.05
CA GLN A 344 11.84 -4.59 0.06
C GLN A 344 11.65 -4.08 -1.36
N VAL A 345 10.45 -3.57 -1.66
CA VAL A 345 10.13 -3.03 -2.99
C VAL A 345 10.93 -1.76 -3.26
N LEU A 346 10.98 -0.82 -2.31
CA LEU A 346 11.73 0.44 -2.48
C LEU A 346 13.24 0.23 -2.64
N ALA A 347 13.81 -0.76 -1.95
CA ALA A 347 15.22 -1.10 -2.07
C ALA A 347 15.53 -1.74 -3.44
N ARG A 348 14.74 -2.74 -3.86
CA ARG A 348 14.97 -3.44 -5.14
C ARG A 348 14.68 -2.57 -6.37
N SER A 349 13.79 -1.60 -6.25
CA SER A 349 13.55 -0.61 -7.31
C SER A 349 14.62 0.48 -7.40
N GLY A 350 15.58 0.52 -6.46
CA GLY A 350 16.56 1.59 -6.34
C GLY A 350 15.98 2.95 -5.95
N PHE A 351 14.79 2.98 -5.34
CA PHE A 351 14.16 4.21 -4.87
C PHE A 351 14.90 4.76 -3.64
N SER A 352 15.21 3.87 -2.69
CA SER A 352 16.01 4.21 -1.52
C SER A 352 17.52 4.18 -1.84
N PRO A 353 18.31 5.17 -1.39
CA PRO A 353 19.77 5.11 -1.49
C PRO A 353 20.33 3.82 -0.88
N LYS A 354 21.37 3.25 -1.49
CA LYS A 354 21.92 1.94 -1.06
C LYS A 354 22.31 1.96 0.42
N GLY A 355 21.77 1.02 1.19
CA GLY A 355 22.03 0.89 2.62
C GLY A 355 21.22 1.84 3.51
N VAL A 356 20.47 2.78 2.94
CA VAL A 356 19.58 3.69 3.67
C VAL A 356 18.15 3.16 3.59
N LEU A 357 17.49 3.07 4.74
CA LEU A 357 16.07 2.75 4.85
C LEU A 357 15.32 3.97 5.39
N PHE A 358 14.13 4.20 4.86
CA PHE A 358 13.23 5.25 5.33
C PHE A 358 12.33 4.68 6.42
N PRO A 359 12.39 5.13 7.69
CA PRO A 359 11.55 4.60 8.76
C PRO A 359 10.06 4.98 8.62
N VAL A 360 9.38 4.47 7.58
CA VAL A 360 7.97 4.75 7.28
C VAL A 360 7.05 4.32 8.44
N SER A 361 7.41 3.27 9.20
CA SER A 361 6.66 2.86 10.38
C SER A 361 6.64 3.95 11.45
N ALA A 362 7.68 4.80 11.52
CA ALA A 362 7.70 5.92 12.46
C ALA A 362 6.65 6.98 12.12
N VAL A 363 6.43 7.24 10.83
CA VAL A 363 5.35 8.15 10.39
C VAL A 363 3.98 7.53 10.65
N MET A 364 3.80 6.24 10.30
CA MET A 364 2.56 5.51 10.58
C MET A 364 2.21 5.55 12.07
N LEU A 365 3.19 5.31 12.96
CA LEU A 365 2.98 5.37 14.40
C LEU A 365 2.63 6.77 14.89
N ARG A 366 3.31 7.82 14.38
CA ARG A 366 3.00 9.22 14.73
C ARG A 366 1.60 9.63 14.30
N ASN A 367 1.07 9.03 13.23
CA ASN A 367 -0.28 9.27 12.72
C ASN A 367 -1.09 7.97 12.65
N MET A 368 -1.27 7.32 13.80
CA MET A 368 -2.05 6.09 13.89
C MET A 368 -3.48 6.24 13.35
N ALA A 369 -4.11 7.40 13.58
CA ALA A 369 -5.46 7.68 13.06
C ALA A 369 -5.51 7.64 11.52
N GLY A 370 -4.50 8.18 10.83
CA GLY A 370 -4.41 8.09 9.37
C GLY A 370 -4.11 6.67 8.88
N TYR A 371 -3.29 5.92 9.62
CA TYR A 371 -2.99 4.52 9.31
C TYR A 371 -4.23 3.62 9.45
N ASP A 372 -4.98 3.76 10.54
CA ASP A 372 -6.24 3.06 10.76
C ASP A 372 -7.27 3.43 9.70
N GLU A 373 -7.37 4.72 9.35
CA GLU A 373 -8.33 5.19 8.36
C GLU A 373 -8.09 4.55 6.99
N VAL A 374 -6.84 4.50 6.51
CA VAL A 374 -6.55 3.92 5.19
C VAL A 374 -6.84 2.41 5.16
N LEU A 375 -6.55 1.68 6.24
CA LEU A 375 -6.94 0.26 6.36
C LEU A 375 -8.47 0.09 6.40
N ARG A 376 -9.15 0.96 7.15
CA ARG A 376 -10.62 0.95 7.31
C ARG A 376 -11.34 1.24 6.00
N MET A 377 -10.77 2.06 5.11
CA MET A 377 -11.35 2.33 3.78
C MET A 377 -11.55 1.03 2.99
N TYR A 378 -10.59 0.12 3.01
CA TYR A 378 -10.75 -1.20 2.37
C TYR A 378 -11.65 -2.12 3.19
N SER A 379 -11.40 -2.27 4.50
CA SER A 379 -12.13 -3.24 5.33
C SER A 379 -13.64 -2.97 5.34
N SER A 380 -14.05 -1.71 5.52
CA SER A 380 -15.46 -1.31 5.53
C SER A 380 -16.13 -1.42 4.16
N SER A 381 -15.36 -1.37 3.07
CA SER A 381 -15.89 -1.52 1.71
C SER A 381 -16.26 -2.97 1.38
N ILE A 382 -15.54 -3.95 1.92
CA ILE A 382 -15.76 -5.36 1.63
C ILE A 382 -16.62 -6.07 2.67
N LEU A 383 -16.59 -5.62 3.93
CA LEU A 383 -17.28 -6.29 5.05
C LEU A 383 -18.78 -6.53 4.80
N PRO A 384 -19.55 -5.62 4.16
CA PRO A 384 -20.97 -5.87 3.84
C PRO A 384 -21.22 -7.05 2.89
N PHE A 385 -20.19 -7.54 2.20
CA PHE A 385 -20.24 -8.65 1.24
C PHE A 385 -19.73 -9.97 1.84
N ILE A 386 -19.39 -9.98 3.12
CA ILE A 386 -18.85 -11.13 3.83
C ILE A 386 -19.91 -11.63 4.81
N ASP A 387 -20.45 -12.80 4.53
CA ASP A 387 -21.34 -13.51 5.45
C ASP A 387 -20.49 -14.38 6.38
N TYR A 388 -20.59 -14.15 7.68
CA TYR A 388 -19.81 -14.87 8.69
C TYR A 388 -20.60 -15.09 9.98
N SER A 389 -20.18 -16.09 10.74
CA SER A 389 -20.65 -16.35 12.11
C SER A 389 -19.48 -16.53 13.06
N LEU A 390 -19.68 -16.14 14.33
CA LEU A 390 -18.75 -16.40 15.42
C LEU A 390 -19.34 -17.47 16.35
N ASP A 391 -18.54 -18.46 16.73
CA ASP A 391 -18.92 -19.43 17.75
C ASP A 391 -18.76 -18.87 19.19
N ALA A 392 -19.13 -19.65 20.20
CA ALA A 392 -19.03 -19.25 21.61
C ALA A 392 -17.59 -19.03 22.12
N LYS A 393 -16.58 -19.45 21.35
CA LYS A 393 -15.16 -19.27 21.64
C LYS A 393 -14.55 -18.13 20.80
N GLY A 394 -15.35 -17.46 19.96
CA GLY A 394 -14.89 -16.41 19.07
C GLY A 394 -14.27 -16.92 17.77
N HIS A 395 -14.37 -18.22 17.45
CA HIS A 395 -13.89 -18.70 16.15
C HIS A 395 -14.85 -18.24 15.06
N MET A 396 -14.30 -17.62 14.01
CA MET A 396 -15.06 -17.16 12.88
C MET A 396 -15.17 -18.24 11.79
N THR A 397 -16.34 -18.37 11.19
CA THR A 397 -16.56 -19.12 9.96
C THR A 397 -17.16 -18.20 8.91
N VAL A 398 -16.55 -18.15 7.73
CA VAL A 398 -17.03 -17.35 6.59
C VAL A 398 -17.84 -18.26 5.67
N HIS A 399 -19.09 -17.89 5.41
CA HIS A 399 -20.05 -18.69 4.62
C HIS A 399 -20.07 -18.27 3.15
N SER A 400 -19.81 -16.99 2.85
CA SER A 400 -19.82 -16.47 1.47
C SER A 400 -18.52 -16.75 0.72
N GLU A 401 -18.55 -16.71 -0.61
CA GLU A 401 -17.36 -16.80 -1.46
C GLU A 401 -16.66 -15.44 -1.53
N THR A 402 -15.50 -15.29 -0.89
CA THR A 402 -14.88 -13.96 -0.68
C THR A 402 -13.56 -13.75 -1.42
N ALA A 403 -12.95 -14.79 -2.00
CA ALA A 403 -11.65 -14.69 -2.68
C ALA A 403 -11.54 -13.51 -3.68
N HIS A 404 -12.61 -13.25 -4.43
CA HIS A 404 -12.66 -12.17 -5.42
C HIS A 404 -12.51 -10.76 -4.82
N LEU A 405 -12.92 -10.54 -3.56
CA LEU A 405 -12.81 -9.27 -2.84
C LEU A 405 -11.34 -8.91 -2.54
N TYR A 406 -10.48 -9.92 -2.38
CA TYR A 406 -9.05 -9.77 -2.10
C TYR A 406 -8.20 -9.88 -3.38
N ARG A 407 -8.73 -10.55 -4.40
CA ARG A 407 -8.08 -10.74 -5.70
C ARG A 407 -8.07 -9.48 -6.56
N TYR A 408 -9.17 -8.73 -6.56
CA TYR A 408 -9.36 -7.54 -7.37
C TYR A 408 -9.73 -6.34 -6.49
N TRP A 409 -8.83 -5.37 -6.37
CA TRP A 409 -9.03 -4.21 -5.51
C TRP A 409 -8.31 -2.97 -6.04
N ASP A 410 -8.69 -1.81 -5.51
CA ASP A 410 -8.11 -0.51 -5.85
C ASP A 410 -7.08 -0.09 -4.79
N ALA A 411 -5.82 0.03 -5.20
CA ALA A 411 -4.69 0.40 -4.35
C ALA A 411 -4.39 1.91 -4.35
N THR A 412 -5.24 2.74 -4.98
CA THR A 412 -5.00 4.19 -5.15
C THR A 412 -4.78 4.93 -3.83
N ASP A 413 -5.70 4.80 -2.88
CA ASP A 413 -5.63 5.53 -1.60
C ASP A 413 -4.42 5.09 -0.76
N PHE A 414 -4.02 3.82 -0.89
CA PHE A 414 -2.85 3.23 -0.24
C PHE A 414 -1.54 3.78 -0.81
N ALA A 415 -1.47 3.92 -2.14
CA ALA A 415 -0.32 4.53 -2.80
C ALA A 415 -0.17 6.00 -2.38
N GLU A 416 -1.27 6.76 -2.32
CA GLU A 416 -1.25 8.14 -1.86
C GLU A 416 -0.78 8.26 -0.40
N TYR A 417 -1.30 7.41 0.48
CA TYR A 417 -0.93 7.37 1.89
C TYR A 417 0.55 7.01 2.08
N LEU A 418 1.06 5.99 1.37
CA LEU A 418 2.46 5.61 1.47
C LEU A 418 3.37 6.73 0.97
N TYR A 419 2.97 7.44 -0.09
CA TYR A 419 3.69 8.63 -0.56
C TYR A 419 3.84 9.71 0.51
N GLU A 420 2.77 9.98 1.26
CA GLU A 420 2.82 10.93 2.38
C GLU A 420 3.80 10.45 3.46
N CYS A 421 3.75 9.16 3.81
CA CYS A 421 4.67 8.57 4.78
C CYS A 421 6.14 8.69 4.32
N VAL A 422 6.42 8.33 3.06
CA VAL A 422 7.77 8.40 2.49
C VAL A 422 8.25 9.85 2.43
N ALA A 423 7.39 10.79 2.00
CA ALA A 423 7.73 12.20 1.92
C ALA A 423 8.05 12.80 3.30
N GLU A 424 7.23 12.50 4.32
CA GLU A 424 7.50 12.94 5.69
C GLU A 424 8.81 12.33 6.20
N THR A 425 9.04 11.04 5.95
CA THR A 425 10.28 10.36 6.38
C THR A 425 11.53 11.02 5.78
N ILE A 426 11.52 11.33 4.48
CA ILE A 426 12.65 11.97 3.81
C ILE A 426 12.89 13.40 4.32
N ARG A 427 11.81 14.15 4.52
CA ARG A 427 11.90 15.59 4.84
C ARG A 427 12.09 15.88 6.31
N ARG A 428 11.59 15.00 7.16
CA ARG A 428 11.62 15.14 8.61
C ARG A 428 12.62 14.16 9.20
N ASP A 429 12.31 12.87 9.23
CA ASP A 429 13.12 11.91 9.97
C ASP A 429 14.56 11.83 9.45
N LEU A 430 14.77 11.71 8.14
CA LEU A 430 16.13 11.64 7.59
C LEU A 430 16.93 12.93 7.87
N LYS A 431 16.31 14.11 7.69
CA LYS A 431 16.99 15.39 7.96
C LYS A 431 17.25 15.63 9.45
N GLU A 432 16.27 15.34 10.30
CA GLU A 432 16.39 15.46 11.76
C GLU A 432 17.53 14.57 12.28
N GLU A 433 17.62 13.31 11.83
CA GLU A 433 18.67 12.39 12.29
C GLU A 433 20.07 12.80 11.81
N LEU A 434 20.19 13.25 10.55
CA LEU A 434 21.47 13.74 10.03
C LEU A 434 21.91 15.03 10.74
N GLY A 435 20.98 15.97 10.97
CA GLY A 435 21.24 17.20 11.72
C GLY A 435 21.64 16.94 13.17
N PHE A 436 20.94 16.03 13.86
CA PHE A 436 21.25 15.66 15.24
C PHE A 436 22.67 15.11 15.38
N ILE A 437 23.13 14.28 14.45
CA ILE A 437 24.47 13.71 14.52
C ILE A 437 25.55 14.79 14.33
N SER A 438 25.34 15.73 13.41
CA SER A 438 26.24 16.86 13.21
C SER A 438 26.33 17.75 14.46
N VAL A 439 25.19 18.08 15.07
CA VAL A 439 25.14 18.84 16.34
C VAL A 439 25.83 18.08 17.46
N PHE A 440 25.61 16.77 17.55
CA PHE A 440 26.19 15.92 18.59
C PHE A 440 27.72 15.86 18.48
N ASP A 441 28.27 15.73 17.28
CA ASP A 441 29.72 15.68 17.06
C ASP A 441 30.39 17.01 17.36
N GLU A 442 29.80 18.11 16.93
CA GLU A 442 30.32 19.44 17.24
C GLU A 442 30.24 19.72 18.75
N ALA A 443 29.16 19.31 19.40
CA ALA A 443 29.02 19.38 20.85
C ALA A 443 30.07 18.52 21.58
N MET A 444 30.37 17.33 21.07
CA MET A 444 31.44 16.46 21.59
C MET A 444 32.82 17.12 21.45
N ARG A 445 33.14 17.66 20.27
CA ARG A 445 34.40 18.35 20.00
C ARG A 445 34.60 19.51 20.97
N ARG A 446 33.61 20.41 21.06
CA ARG A 446 33.67 21.57 21.97
C ARG A 446 33.75 21.16 23.44
N THR A 447 33.04 20.09 23.85
CA THR A 447 33.12 19.58 25.22
C THR A 447 34.53 19.10 25.57
N LEU A 448 35.16 18.34 24.67
CA LEU A 448 36.52 17.82 24.86
C LEU A 448 37.60 18.90 24.78
N GLU A 449 37.33 20.02 24.10
CA GLU A 449 38.20 21.19 24.10
C GLU A 449 38.16 21.96 25.43
N ILE A 450 37.03 21.92 26.14
CA ILE A 450 36.88 22.58 27.45
C ILE A 450 37.45 21.71 28.56
N VAL A 451 37.12 20.41 28.56
CA VAL A 451 37.59 19.46 29.58
C VAL A 451 38.02 18.15 28.93
N ASP A 452 39.28 17.76 29.16
CA ASP A 452 39.77 16.43 28.79
C ASP A 452 39.12 15.36 29.68
N MET A 453 38.34 14.48 29.05
CA MET A 453 37.65 13.40 29.75
C MET A 453 37.44 12.20 28.82
N PRO A 454 37.22 11.00 29.36
CA PRO A 454 36.95 9.83 28.53
C PRO A 454 35.75 10.06 27.58
N ASN A 455 35.87 9.66 26.30
CA ASN A 455 34.81 9.84 25.29
C ASN A 455 33.42 9.34 25.74
N ARG A 456 33.37 8.24 26.48
CA ARG A 456 32.11 7.69 27.02
C ARG A 456 31.44 8.64 28.03
N ARG A 457 32.24 9.37 28.81
CA ARG A 457 31.80 10.37 29.80
C ARG A 457 31.28 11.63 29.09
N ALA A 458 32.07 12.19 28.17
CA ALA A 458 31.68 13.34 27.36
C ALA A 458 30.38 13.06 26.58
N SER A 459 30.28 11.89 25.94
CA SER A 459 29.08 11.46 25.20
C SER A 459 27.84 11.40 26.07
N LEU A 460 27.98 10.92 27.31
CA LEU A 460 26.87 10.88 28.27
C LEU A 460 26.46 12.31 28.69
N LEU A 461 27.42 13.19 28.95
CA LEU A 461 27.18 14.59 29.33
C LEU A 461 26.46 15.35 28.22
N VAL A 462 27.02 15.34 27.01
CA VAL A 462 26.46 15.99 25.82
C VAL A 462 25.04 15.51 25.57
N ARG A 463 24.81 14.19 25.63
CA ARG A 463 23.48 13.61 25.45
C ARG A 463 22.47 14.14 26.48
N MET A 464 22.86 14.20 27.75
CA MET A 464 21.96 14.72 28.80
C MET A 464 21.67 16.21 28.65
N ILE A 465 22.64 17.00 28.21
CA ILE A 465 22.48 18.44 27.98
C ILE A 465 21.56 18.69 26.78
N LEU A 466 21.80 18.02 25.65
CA LEU A 466 20.96 18.14 24.45
C LEU A 466 19.52 17.67 24.69
N GLN A 467 19.33 16.55 25.40
CA GLN A 467 18.00 16.06 25.77
C GLN A 467 17.20 17.00 26.67
N ASN A 468 17.87 17.90 27.39
CA ASN A 468 17.25 18.85 28.32
C ASN A 468 17.40 20.30 27.83
N GLY A 469 17.30 20.50 26.52
CA GLY A 469 17.23 21.82 25.89
C GLY A 469 18.50 22.65 26.02
N GLY A 470 19.67 22.01 26.07
CA GLY A 470 20.96 22.70 26.20
C GLY A 470 21.35 23.02 27.64
N SER A 471 20.83 22.29 28.63
CA SER A 471 21.24 22.41 30.03
C SER A 471 21.28 21.06 30.75
N LEU A 472 22.16 20.87 31.73
CA LEU A 472 22.21 19.67 32.55
C LEU A 472 21.23 19.82 33.73
N SER A 473 20.26 18.91 33.83
CA SER A 473 19.28 19.01 34.91
C SER A 473 19.92 18.84 36.30
N LYS A 474 19.38 19.54 37.30
CA LYS A 474 19.86 19.48 38.70
C LYS A 474 19.90 18.04 39.25
N THR A 475 18.98 17.18 38.82
CA THR A 475 18.93 15.77 39.20
C THR A 475 20.06 14.93 38.58
N LYS A 476 20.57 15.33 37.40
CA LYS A 476 21.64 14.62 36.70
C LYS A 476 23.03 15.19 37.01
N ARG A 477 23.13 16.45 37.47
CA ARG A 477 24.37 17.11 37.90
C ARG A 477 25.28 16.28 38.83
N PRO A 478 24.76 15.53 39.83
CA PRO A 478 25.60 14.69 40.69
C PRO A 478 26.37 13.58 39.94
N LYS A 479 25.92 13.18 38.75
CA LYS A 479 26.63 12.18 37.93
C LYS A 479 27.95 12.69 37.38
N PHE A 480 28.15 14.00 37.37
CA PHE A 480 29.33 14.69 36.85
C PHE A 480 30.01 15.51 37.95
N ALA A 481 30.04 15.00 39.19
CA ALA A 481 30.59 15.69 40.36
C ALA A 481 32.08 16.06 40.23
N GLU A 482 32.81 15.41 39.32
CA GLU A 482 34.19 15.73 38.97
C GLU A 482 34.35 17.03 38.19
N LEU A 483 33.28 17.55 37.58
CA LEU A 483 33.28 18.82 36.86
C LEU A 483 32.79 19.93 37.80
N THR A 484 33.41 21.10 37.71
CA THR A 484 32.97 22.32 38.39
C THR A 484 31.70 22.90 37.74
N ASP A 485 30.95 23.73 38.47
CA ASP A 485 29.77 24.39 37.91
C ASP A 485 30.14 25.38 36.79
N ALA A 486 31.34 25.97 36.84
CA ALA A 486 31.85 26.84 35.79
C ALA A 486 32.15 26.06 34.49
N GLU A 487 32.77 24.88 34.59
CA GLU A 487 33.01 24.00 33.44
C GLU A 487 31.69 23.53 32.83
N ILE A 488 30.73 23.09 33.65
CA ILE A 488 29.39 22.70 33.18
C ILE A 488 28.72 23.87 32.46
N GLY A 489 28.73 25.08 33.03
CA GLY A 489 28.14 26.26 32.41
C GLY A 489 28.79 26.61 31.06
N THR A 490 30.10 26.44 30.94
CA THR A 490 30.85 26.66 29.69
C THR A 490 30.51 25.60 28.65
N ILE A 491 30.44 24.33 29.05
CA ILE A 491 30.04 23.22 28.18
C ILE A 491 28.61 23.43 27.68
N GLU A 492 27.66 23.76 28.56
CA GLU A 492 26.27 24.05 28.18
C GLU A 492 26.18 25.21 27.18
N ALA A 493 26.93 26.29 27.40
CA ALA A 493 26.97 27.42 26.46
C ALA A 493 27.54 27.02 25.09
N ALA A 494 28.62 26.24 25.08
CA ALA A 494 29.23 25.75 23.85
C ALA A 494 28.30 24.82 23.07
N ILE A 495 27.58 23.93 23.76
CA ILE A 495 26.58 23.01 23.17
C ILE A 495 25.37 23.79 22.63
N ARG A 496 24.87 24.80 23.37
CA ARG A 496 23.78 25.66 22.88
C ARG A 496 24.16 26.39 21.59
N ALA A 497 25.39 26.87 21.49
CA ALA A 497 25.88 27.49 20.26
C ALA A 497 25.92 26.48 19.09
N SER A 498 26.37 25.25 19.32
CA SER A 498 26.36 24.19 18.30
C SER A 498 24.96 23.84 17.78
N ALA A 499 23.93 23.95 18.63
CA ALA A 499 22.54 23.69 18.25
C ALA A 499 21.87 24.87 17.51
N ASN A 500 22.43 26.07 17.57
CA ASN A 500 21.93 27.26 16.87
C ASN A 500 22.59 27.47 15.50
N ASP A 501 23.77 26.88 15.30
CA ASP A 501 24.56 26.97 14.05
C ASP A 501 24.16 25.89 13.01
N ALA A 502 23.32 24.92 13.40
CA ALA A 502 22.83 23.80 12.59
C ALA A 502 21.35 23.96 12.24
#